data_AF-A0A8T4V0J6-F1
#
_entry.id   AF-A0A8T4V0J6-F1
#
_cell.length_a   1.000
_cell.length_b   1.000
_cell.length_c   1.000
_cell.angle_alpha   90.00
_cell.angle_beta   90.00
_cell.angle_gamma   90.00
#
_symmetry.space_group_name_H-M   'P 1'
#
loop_
_entity.id
_entity.type
_entity.pdbx_description
1 polymer ?
#
loop_
_entity_poly.entity_id
_entity_poly.type
_entity_poly.pdbx_seq_one_letter_code
_entity_poly.pdbx_strand_id
1 'polypeptide(L)'
;MEPDEKEKIKQSFLKVKEDIEILKTQLNEVKSLIKTLEKNLISEKQLDQKPLTTKEVPQEISSTGNQGVYTNIHSFIHAHMHSFNKHSTDIQQTNTQINTHLNKNKTIDWSKSNLTDIDSYFLILTKGEFLCFLTIYQLEEDLKRGVSYLELSRHLSLSEGCIRTYVSQMLKKGSPLQKIRLNNKLTLLSLDKNFRFLNLKSRLVNIFSRSDPNQTTLS
;
A
#
# COMPACT_ATOMS: atom_id res chain seq x y z
N MET A 1 -41.92 37.60 -29.33
CA MET A 1 -40.79 37.49 -28.39
C MET A 1 -40.64 38.86 -27.75
N GLU A 2 -41.01 38.95 -26.49
CA GLU A 2 -41.02 40.20 -25.73
C GLU A 2 -39.58 40.72 -25.60
N PRO A 3 -39.33 42.04 -25.69
CA PRO A 3 -37.97 42.61 -25.62
C PRO A 3 -37.19 42.18 -24.36
N ASP A 4 -37.89 41.86 -23.27
CA ASP A 4 -37.32 41.44 -21.99
C ASP A 4 -36.71 40.01 -22.03
N GLU A 5 -37.28 39.11 -22.83
CA GLU A 5 -36.76 37.74 -22.99
C GLU A 5 -35.44 37.71 -23.77
N LYS A 6 -35.31 38.56 -24.79
CA LYS A 6 -34.07 38.66 -25.58
C LYS A 6 -32.89 39.15 -24.74
N GLU A 7 -33.14 40.09 -23.82
CA GLU A 7 -32.10 40.61 -22.95
C GLU A 7 -31.64 39.57 -21.92
N LYS A 8 -32.57 38.81 -21.31
CA LYS A 8 -32.25 37.70 -20.40
C LYS A 8 -31.39 36.62 -21.07
N ILE A 9 -31.71 36.28 -22.31
CA ILE A 9 -30.93 35.32 -23.11
C ILE A 9 -29.52 35.85 -23.35
N LYS A 10 -29.39 37.12 -23.77
CA LYS A 10 -28.10 37.77 -24.02
C LYS A 10 -27.21 37.82 -22.76
N GLN A 11 -27.78 38.15 -21.60
CA GLN A 11 -27.08 38.15 -20.32
C GLN A 11 -26.60 36.74 -19.93
N SER A 12 -27.41 35.72 -20.19
CA SER A 12 -27.03 34.32 -19.92
C SER A 12 -25.84 33.89 -20.77
N PHE A 13 -25.82 34.23 -22.07
CA PHE A 13 -24.68 33.96 -22.95
C PHE A 13 -23.42 34.75 -22.58
N LEU A 14 -23.57 35.97 -22.05
CA LEU A 14 -22.44 36.77 -21.60
C LEU A 14 -21.75 36.11 -20.39
N LYS A 15 -22.53 35.63 -19.42
CA LYS A 15 -22.00 34.90 -18.25
C LYS A 15 -21.28 33.61 -18.65
N VAL A 16 -21.88 32.82 -19.54
CA VAL A 16 -21.25 31.60 -20.05
C VAL A 16 -19.93 31.91 -20.76
N LYS A 17 -19.86 33.01 -21.51
CA LYS A 17 -18.62 33.44 -22.17
C LYS A 17 -17.54 33.81 -21.14
N GLU A 18 -17.91 34.52 -20.08
CA GLU A 18 -16.99 34.88 -18.99
C GLU A 18 -16.46 33.63 -18.28
N ASP A 19 -17.35 32.68 -17.94
CA ASP A 19 -16.97 31.40 -17.34
C ASP A 19 -16.01 30.62 -18.24
N ILE A 20 -16.25 30.59 -19.57
CA ILE A 20 -15.37 29.93 -20.54
C ILE A 20 -13.97 30.58 -20.56
N GLU A 21 -13.89 31.91 -20.48
CA GLU A 21 -12.60 32.60 -20.44
C GLU A 21 -11.85 32.32 -19.13
N ILE A 22 -12.55 32.30 -17.98
CA ILE A 22 -11.96 31.90 -16.70
C ILE A 22 -11.41 30.47 -16.79
N LEU A 23 -12.19 29.53 -17.32
CA LEU A 23 -11.75 28.13 -17.48
C LEU A 23 -10.52 28.02 -18.39
N LYS A 24 -10.45 28.79 -19.48
CA LYS A 24 -9.25 28.82 -20.35
C LYS A 24 -8.02 29.32 -19.60
N THR A 25 -8.15 30.37 -18.79
CA THR A 25 -7.03 30.89 -18.01
C THR A 25 -6.52 29.87 -17.00
N GLN A 26 -7.42 29.20 -16.27
CA GLN A 26 -7.08 28.13 -15.34
C GLN A 26 -6.41 26.95 -16.05
N LEU A 27 -6.89 26.55 -17.22
CA LEU A 27 -6.30 25.47 -18.00
C LEU A 27 -4.87 25.80 -18.44
N ASN A 28 -4.63 27.04 -18.86
CA ASN A 28 -3.29 27.51 -19.22
C ASN A 28 -2.35 27.54 -18.01
N GLU A 29 -2.83 27.97 -16.84
CA GLU A 29 -2.06 27.95 -15.59
C GLU A 29 -1.66 26.52 -15.22
N VAL A 30 -2.62 25.58 -15.20
CA VAL A 30 -2.36 24.15 -14.93
C VAL A 30 -1.33 23.58 -15.91
N LYS A 31 -1.44 23.91 -17.20
CA LYS A 31 -0.46 23.48 -18.22
C LYS A 31 0.94 24.03 -17.95
N SER A 32 1.05 25.27 -17.47
CA SER A 32 2.33 25.89 -17.11
C SER A 32 2.96 25.23 -15.87
N LEU A 33 2.15 24.86 -14.88
CA LEU A 33 2.58 24.15 -13.68
C LEU A 33 3.10 22.76 -14.02
N ILE A 34 2.38 22.00 -14.87
CA ILE A 34 2.81 20.68 -15.34
C ILE A 34 4.18 20.78 -16.05
N LYS A 35 4.34 21.74 -16.96
CA LYS A 35 5.62 21.95 -17.68
C LYS A 35 6.77 22.28 -16.73
N THR A 36 6.50 23.03 -15.66
CA THR A 36 7.49 23.37 -14.64
C THR A 36 7.89 22.13 -13.82
N LEU A 37 6.91 21.33 -13.41
CA LEU A 37 7.15 20.07 -12.69
C LEU A 37 7.95 19.08 -13.54
N GLU A 38 7.64 18.93 -14.82
CA GLU A 38 8.40 18.10 -15.75
C GLU A 38 9.86 18.56 -15.87
N LYS A 39 10.10 19.88 -15.96
CA LYS A 39 11.46 20.44 -16.00
C LYS A 39 12.23 20.12 -14.72
N ASN A 40 11.62 20.27 -13.54
CA ASN A 40 12.25 19.97 -12.26
C ASN A 40 12.61 18.48 -12.13
N LEU A 41 11.73 17.58 -12.58
CA LEU A 41 11.99 16.13 -12.60
C LEU A 41 13.18 15.75 -13.51
N ILE A 42 13.40 16.47 -14.61
CA ILE A 42 14.55 16.24 -15.50
C ILE A 42 15.84 16.77 -14.87
N SER A 43 15.79 17.90 -14.16
CA SER A 43 16.95 18.46 -13.44
C SER A 43 17.41 17.58 -12.27
N GLU A 44 16.49 16.94 -11.54
CA GLU A 44 16.85 16.03 -10.44
C GLU A 44 17.52 14.73 -10.93
N LYS A 45 17.22 14.26 -12.15
CA LYS A 45 17.81 13.03 -12.71
C LYS A 45 19.26 13.18 -13.19
N GLN A 46 19.80 14.39 -13.29
CA GLN A 46 21.14 14.63 -13.83
C GLN A 46 22.25 14.70 -12.76
N LEU A 47 21.96 14.55 -11.46
CA LEU A 47 22.99 14.59 -10.40
C LEU A 47 23.66 13.23 -10.08
N ASP A 48 23.13 12.11 -10.57
CA ASP A 48 23.53 10.76 -10.12
C ASP A 48 24.45 9.98 -11.09
N GLN A 49 25.11 10.65 -12.04
CA GLN A 49 26.10 10.00 -12.92
C GLN A 49 27.47 10.67 -12.83
N LYS A 50 28.17 10.49 -11.69
CA LYS A 50 29.63 10.65 -11.60
C LYS A 50 30.24 9.30 -11.19
N PRO A 51 31.16 8.70 -11.97
CA PRO A 51 31.79 7.44 -11.61
C PRO A 51 32.74 7.68 -10.42
N LEU A 52 32.54 6.98 -9.30
CA LEU A 52 33.54 6.96 -8.23
C LEU A 52 34.73 6.10 -8.68
N THR A 53 35.85 6.77 -8.90
CA THR A 53 37.17 6.18 -9.10
C THR A 53 37.72 5.76 -7.73
N THR A 54 38.05 4.48 -7.59
CA THR A 54 38.68 3.91 -6.40
C THR A 54 40.07 4.52 -6.21
N LYS A 55 40.28 5.27 -5.12
CA LYS A 55 41.62 5.60 -4.60
C LYS A 55 41.76 4.98 -3.23
N GLU A 56 42.75 4.09 -3.12
CA GLU A 56 43.16 3.42 -1.89
C GLU A 56 43.71 4.44 -0.88
N VAL A 57 43.31 4.32 0.38
CA VAL A 57 43.93 5.02 1.52
C VAL A 57 44.29 3.97 2.58
N PRO A 58 45.53 3.97 3.12
CA PRO A 58 46.04 2.93 4.03
C PRO A 58 45.36 2.91 5.41
N GLN A 59 45.28 1.71 6.00
CA GLN A 59 44.83 1.44 7.37
C GLN A 59 45.74 2.09 8.42
N GLU A 60 45.16 2.89 9.32
CA GLU A 60 45.69 3.07 10.67
C GLU A 60 44.87 2.26 11.67
N ILE A 61 45.58 1.40 12.39
CA ILE A 61 45.09 0.56 13.48
C ILE A 61 45.32 1.35 14.76
N SER A 62 44.25 1.70 15.48
CA SER A 62 44.36 2.05 16.89
C SER A 62 43.33 1.28 17.71
N SER A 63 43.87 0.65 18.73
CA SER A 63 43.31 -0.33 19.64
C SER A 63 42.47 0.33 20.73
N THR A 64 41.33 -0.27 21.10
CA THR A 64 40.91 -0.46 22.50
C THR A 64 39.66 -1.37 22.59
N GLY A 65 39.88 -2.65 22.92
CA GLY A 65 39.05 -3.44 23.83
C GLY A 65 37.61 -3.82 23.45
N ASN A 66 37.45 -4.93 22.72
CA ASN A 66 36.82 -6.15 23.27
C ASN A 66 36.88 -7.31 22.25
N GLN A 67 37.16 -8.50 22.77
CA GLN A 67 37.57 -9.70 22.03
C GLN A 67 36.42 -10.37 21.26
N GLY A 68 36.71 -10.73 20.01
CA GLY A 68 36.10 -11.88 19.31
C GLY A 68 34.91 -11.57 18.42
N VAL A 69 35.16 -11.34 17.12
CA VAL A 69 34.60 -12.07 15.95
C VAL A 69 35.24 -11.46 14.70
N TYR A 70 36.15 -12.21 14.05
CA TYR A 70 36.60 -11.90 12.69
C TYR A 70 35.80 -12.75 11.70
N THR A 71 34.86 -12.16 10.97
CA THR A 71 34.32 -12.79 9.75
C THR A 71 35.17 -12.34 8.57
N ASN A 72 36.18 -13.15 8.23
CA ASN A 72 36.86 -13.09 6.95
C ASN A 72 35.90 -13.60 5.85
N ILE A 73 35.24 -12.69 5.14
CA ILE A 73 34.59 -13.00 3.85
C ILE A 73 35.27 -12.15 2.77
N HIS A 74 36.56 -12.37 2.55
CA HIS A 74 37.14 -12.12 1.24
C HIS A 74 38.44 -12.91 1.05
N SER A 75 38.32 -14.14 0.58
CA SER A 75 39.27 -14.87 -0.27
C SER A 75 38.77 -16.30 -0.39
N PHE A 76 39.13 -17.00 -1.47
CA PHE A 76 38.66 -18.34 -1.88
C PHE A 76 37.43 -18.36 -2.80
N ILE A 77 37.52 -17.61 -3.90
CA ILE A 77 37.52 -18.35 -5.17
C ILE A 77 38.82 -19.15 -5.16
N HIS A 78 38.73 -20.47 -5.00
CA HIS A 78 39.49 -21.47 -5.74
C HIS A 78 39.13 -22.86 -5.19
N ALA A 79 38.46 -23.61 -6.06
CA ALA A 79 38.77 -24.99 -6.38
C ALA A 79 38.64 -26.06 -5.27
N HIS A 80 37.74 -27.00 -5.59
CA HIS A 80 38.00 -28.44 -5.57
C HIS A 80 37.93 -29.18 -4.22
N MET A 81 36.88 -30.01 -4.15
CA MET A 81 36.93 -31.44 -3.79
C MET A 81 36.30 -31.91 -2.48
N HIS A 82 35.67 -33.08 -2.66
CA HIS A 82 35.35 -34.13 -1.71
C HIS A 82 34.12 -33.93 -0.82
N SER A 83 33.00 -34.43 -1.36
CA SER A 83 32.15 -35.45 -0.70
C SER A 83 32.87 -36.14 0.47
N PHE A 84 32.28 -36.15 1.67
CA PHE A 84 31.99 -37.34 2.49
C PHE A 84 31.33 -36.95 3.83
N ASN A 85 30.03 -37.23 3.92
CA ASN A 85 29.21 -37.79 5.02
C ASN A 85 29.41 -37.47 6.53
N LYS A 86 28.25 -37.52 7.22
CA LYS A 86 27.93 -37.64 8.67
C LYS A 86 28.13 -36.35 9.50
N HIS A 87 27.09 -35.75 10.08
CA HIS A 87 26.21 -36.33 11.09
C HIS A 87 24.86 -35.57 11.17
N SER A 88 23.75 -36.31 11.17
CA SER A 88 22.40 -35.83 11.49
C SER A 88 22.32 -35.34 12.93
N THR A 89 21.75 -34.15 13.13
CA THR A 89 20.91 -33.89 14.30
C THR A 89 19.48 -33.77 13.81
N ASP A 90 18.68 -34.72 14.27
CA ASP A 90 17.30 -34.97 13.90
C ASP A 90 16.42 -33.90 14.58
N ILE A 91 16.31 -32.72 13.96
CA ILE A 91 15.19 -31.83 14.25
C ILE A 91 14.09 -32.27 13.30
N GLN A 92 13.20 -33.11 13.82
CA GLN A 92 11.92 -33.43 13.21
C GLN A 92 11.16 -32.11 13.05
N GLN A 93 11.37 -31.48 11.90
CA GLN A 93 10.52 -30.43 11.40
C GLN A 93 9.19 -31.12 11.15
N THR A 94 8.28 -31.06 12.14
CA THR A 94 6.88 -31.35 11.91
C THR A 94 6.43 -30.33 10.88
N ASN A 95 6.55 -30.70 9.61
CA ASN A 95 5.73 -30.17 8.55
C ASN A 95 4.30 -30.52 8.94
N THR A 96 3.70 -29.68 9.76
CA THR A 96 2.25 -29.53 9.75
C THR A 96 1.96 -29.04 8.34
N GLN A 97 1.78 -30.00 7.43
CA GLN A 97 1.16 -29.78 6.14
C GLN A 97 -0.25 -29.31 6.47
N ILE A 98 -0.37 -27.99 6.69
CA ILE A 98 -1.63 -27.32 6.52
C ILE A 98 -1.92 -27.46 5.03
N ASN A 99 -2.60 -28.55 4.69
CA ASN A 99 -3.28 -28.74 3.42
C ASN A 99 -4.41 -27.70 3.33
N THR A 100 -4.05 -26.43 3.21
CA THR A 100 -4.96 -25.45 2.63
C THR A 100 -4.91 -25.66 1.13
N HIS A 101 -5.75 -26.58 0.66
CA HIS A 101 -6.29 -26.55 -0.68
C HIS A 101 -7.20 -25.30 -0.83
N LEU A 102 -6.64 -24.12 -0.57
CA LEU A 102 -7.25 -22.83 -0.87
C LEU A 102 -6.84 -22.48 -2.28
N ASN A 103 -7.65 -23.01 -3.18
CA ASN A 103 -7.91 -22.60 -4.55
C ASN A 103 -7.10 -21.38 -5.02
N LYS A 104 -6.17 -21.64 -5.95
CA LYS A 104 -5.45 -20.61 -6.70
C LYS A 104 -6.48 -19.69 -7.40
N ASN A 105 -6.41 -18.40 -7.12
CA ASN A 105 -6.87 -17.31 -7.99
C ASN A 105 -8.38 -17.23 -8.31
N LYS A 106 -9.28 -17.40 -7.32
CA LYS A 106 -10.65 -16.88 -7.49
C LYS A 106 -10.63 -15.38 -7.19
N THR A 107 -10.39 -14.57 -8.21
CA THR A 107 -10.61 -13.12 -8.13
C THR A 107 -12.10 -12.93 -7.83
N ILE A 108 -12.44 -12.58 -6.59
CA ILE A 108 -13.83 -12.35 -6.20
C ILE A 108 -14.29 -11.08 -6.91
N ASP A 109 -15.30 -11.20 -7.76
CA ASP A 109 -15.99 -10.04 -8.33
C ASP A 109 -16.91 -9.46 -7.26
N TRP A 110 -16.38 -8.52 -6.49
CA TRP A 110 -17.09 -7.86 -5.40
C TRP A 110 -18.32 -7.06 -5.86
N SER A 111 -18.45 -6.76 -7.16
CA SER A 111 -19.64 -6.11 -7.70
C SER A 111 -20.87 -7.03 -7.74
N LYS A 112 -20.64 -8.36 -7.75
CA LYS A 112 -21.68 -9.40 -7.85
C LYS A 112 -21.75 -10.28 -6.61
N SER A 113 -20.88 -10.06 -5.63
CA SER A 113 -20.88 -10.85 -4.39
C SER A 113 -22.14 -10.57 -3.58
N ASN A 114 -22.79 -11.63 -3.09
CA ASN A 114 -23.92 -11.47 -2.18
C ASN A 114 -23.42 -11.04 -0.79
N LEU A 115 -24.32 -10.43 -0.01
CA LEU A 115 -24.03 -10.00 1.37
C LEU A 115 -23.52 -11.16 2.25
N THR A 116 -24.01 -12.38 2.02
CA THR A 116 -23.59 -13.59 2.74
C THR A 116 -22.15 -14.00 2.44
N ASP A 117 -21.71 -13.82 1.19
CA ASP A 117 -20.36 -14.15 0.75
C ASP A 117 -19.35 -13.17 1.35
N ILE A 118 -19.76 -11.89 1.44
CA ILE A 118 -18.98 -10.83 2.08
C ILE A 118 -18.80 -11.15 3.57
N ASP A 119 -19.89 -11.45 4.29
CA ASP A 119 -19.80 -11.80 5.71
C ASP A 119 -18.90 -13.01 5.93
N SER A 120 -19.06 -14.06 5.11
CA SER A 120 -18.26 -15.28 5.20
C SER A 120 -16.77 -14.99 5.02
N TYR A 121 -16.40 -14.11 4.07
CA TYR A 121 -15.02 -13.69 3.89
C TYR A 121 -14.44 -13.02 5.15
N PHE A 122 -15.19 -12.06 5.73
CA PHE A 122 -14.71 -11.32 6.90
C PHE A 122 -14.67 -12.17 8.17
N LEU A 123 -15.50 -13.20 8.29
CA LEU A 123 -15.44 -14.19 9.37
C LEU A 123 -14.19 -15.10 9.31
N ILE A 124 -13.59 -15.26 8.12
CA ILE A 124 -12.35 -16.04 7.93
C ILE A 124 -11.09 -15.20 8.26
N LEU A 125 -11.23 -13.87 8.36
CA LEU A 125 -10.13 -13.01 8.75
C LEU A 125 -9.83 -13.13 10.25
N THR A 126 -8.55 -13.08 10.60
CA THR A 126 -8.16 -12.92 12.00
C THR A 126 -8.58 -11.54 12.51
N LYS A 127 -8.72 -11.38 13.83
CA LYS A 127 -9.08 -10.07 14.42
C LYS A 127 -8.13 -8.94 13.99
N GLY A 128 -6.82 -9.22 13.97
CA GLY A 128 -5.82 -8.24 13.54
C GLY A 128 -5.91 -7.88 12.06
N GLU A 129 -6.18 -8.87 11.20
CA GLU A 129 -6.44 -8.63 9.77
C GLU A 129 -7.70 -7.79 9.57
N PHE A 130 -8.80 -8.15 10.22
CA PHE A 130 -10.07 -7.43 10.07
C PHE A 130 -9.98 -6.00 10.63
N LEU A 131 -9.35 -5.80 11.79
CA LEU A 131 -9.10 -4.47 12.34
C LEU A 131 -8.23 -3.63 11.39
N CYS A 132 -7.19 -4.24 10.81
CA CYS A 132 -6.36 -3.58 9.81
C CYS A 132 -7.18 -3.17 8.58
N PHE A 133 -8.06 -4.04 8.08
CA PHE A 133 -8.94 -3.74 6.97
C PHE A 133 -9.88 -2.57 7.29
N LEU A 134 -10.53 -2.59 8.45
CA LEU A 134 -11.45 -1.54 8.88
C LEU A 134 -10.74 -0.19 9.02
N THR A 135 -9.50 -0.21 9.51
CA THR A 135 -8.67 0.99 9.62
C THR A 135 -8.29 1.54 8.24
N ILE A 136 -7.95 0.68 7.27
CA ILE A 136 -7.73 1.10 5.89
C ILE A 136 -9.00 1.75 5.33
N TYR A 137 -10.16 1.12 5.54
CA TYR A 137 -11.45 1.64 5.10
C TYR A 137 -11.70 3.05 5.65
N GLN A 138 -11.54 3.23 6.96
CA GLN A 138 -11.75 4.52 7.63
C GLN A 138 -10.79 5.60 7.09
N LEU A 139 -9.47 5.30 7.05
CA LEU A 139 -8.47 6.27 6.65
C LEU A 139 -8.58 6.69 5.19
N GLU A 140 -8.96 5.78 4.30
CA GLU A 140 -9.17 6.10 2.89
C GLU A 140 -10.40 7.01 2.69
N GLU A 141 -11.45 6.82 3.49
CA GLU A 141 -12.63 7.70 3.49
C GLU A 141 -12.25 9.12 3.95
N ASP A 142 -11.48 9.22 5.04
CA ASP A 142 -11.06 10.50 5.64
C ASP A 142 -10.08 11.26 4.72
N LEU A 143 -9.08 10.57 4.18
CA LEU A 143 -8.01 11.17 3.38
C LEU A 143 -8.40 11.35 1.91
N LYS A 144 -9.46 10.69 1.44
CA LYS A 144 -9.88 10.61 0.02
C LYS A 144 -8.74 10.16 -0.93
N ARG A 145 -7.74 9.46 -0.40
CA ARG A 145 -6.60 8.89 -1.12
C ARG A 145 -6.21 7.54 -0.53
N GLY A 146 -5.35 6.81 -1.24
CA GLY A 146 -4.76 5.59 -0.71
C GLY A 146 -3.95 5.83 0.56
N VAL A 147 -3.93 4.82 1.42
CA VAL A 147 -3.33 4.82 2.75
C VAL A 147 -1.94 4.19 2.69
N SER A 148 -0.94 4.84 3.29
CA SER A 148 0.41 4.31 3.40
C SER A 148 0.57 3.36 4.60
N TYR A 149 1.54 2.45 4.52
CA TYR A 149 1.87 1.57 5.65
C TYR A 149 2.30 2.35 6.90
N LEU A 150 2.96 3.49 6.71
CA LEU A 150 3.39 4.36 7.80
C LEU A 150 2.19 4.93 8.56
N GLU A 151 1.14 5.36 7.86
CA GLU A 151 -0.08 5.87 8.48
C GLU A 151 -0.84 4.78 9.24
N LEU A 152 -0.93 3.59 8.65
CA LEU A 152 -1.53 2.43 9.33
C LEU A 152 -0.75 2.05 10.60
N SER A 153 0.58 2.13 10.56
CA SER A 153 1.44 1.81 11.71
C SER A 153 1.14 2.71 12.90
N ARG A 154 0.94 4.00 12.64
CA ARG A 154 0.62 5.00 13.66
C ARG A 154 -0.78 4.80 14.23
N HIS A 155 -1.77 4.49 13.38
CA HIS A 155 -3.14 4.28 13.84
C HIS A 155 -3.34 2.98 14.62
N LEU A 156 -2.71 1.89 14.18
CA LEU A 156 -2.84 0.58 14.81
C LEU A 156 -1.85 0.35 15.95
N SER A 157 -0.88 1.25 16.15
CA SER A 157 0.26 1.06 17.07
C SER A 157 1.03 -0.25 16.80
N LEU A 158 1.17 -0.62 15.53
CA LEU A 158 1.86 -1.83 15.07
C LEU A 158 3.03 -1.47 14.16
N SER A 159 4.05 -2.33 14.12
CA SER A 159 5.14 -2.15 13.15
C SER A 159 4.63 -2.27 11.72
N GLU A 160 5.25 -1.54 10.78
CA GLU A 160 4.92 -1.66 9.36
C GLU A 160 5.10 -3.08 8.83
N GLY A 161 6.04 -3.85 9.41
CA GLY A 161 6.26 -5.27 9.08
C GLY A 161 5.05 -6.13 9.42
N CYS A 162 4.48 -5.96 10.62
CA CYS A 162 3.25 -6.65 11.03
C CYS A 162 2.08 -6.33 10.10
N ILE A 163 1.91 -5.04 9.76
CA ILE A 163 0.84 -4.61 8.85
C ILE A 163 1.06 -5.16 7.44
N ARG A 164 2.30 -5.17 6.94
CA ARG A 164 2.64 -5.80 5.66
C ARG A 164 2.27 -7.28 5.65
N THR A 165 2.50 -8.00 6.74
CA THR A 165 2.08 -9.39 6.88
C THR A 165 0.56 -9.51 6.83
N TYR A 166 -0.19 -8.75 7.64
CA TYR A 166 -1.65 -8.78 7.61
C TYR A 166 -2.22 -8.47 6.22
N VAL A 167 -1.74 -7.40 5.58
CA VAL A 167 -2.18 -7.02 4.24
C VAL A 167 -1.85 -8.12 3.22
N SER A 168 -0.66 -8.72 3.28
CA SER A 168 -0.29 -9.81 2.38
C SER A 168 -1.19 -11.04 2.55
N GLN A 169 -1.54 -11.39 3.80
CA GLN A 169 -2.42 -12.52 4.09
C GLN A 169 -3.86 -12.23 3.65
N MET A 170 -4.36 -11.02 3.90
CA MET A 170 -5.67 -10.56 3.41
C MET A 170 -5.76 -10.63 1.87
N LEU A 171 -4.74 -10.15 1.17
CA LEU A 171 -4.67 -10.19 -0.30
C LEU A 171 -4.67 -11.63 -0.81
N LYS A 172 -3.93 -12.55 -0.17
CA LYS A 172 -3.97 -13.99 -0.51
C LYS A 172 -5.35 -14.60 -0.31
N LYS A 173 -6.10 -14.15 0.70
CA LYS A 173 -7.49 -14.56 0.94
C LYS A 173 -8.49 -13.92 -0.04
N GLY A 174 -8.05 -13.00 -0.89
CA GLY A 174 -8.89 -12.35 -1.91
C GLY A 174 -9.51 -11.02 -1.49
N SER A 175 -8.92 -10.30 -0.51
CA SER A 175 -9.43 -9.02 -0.01
C SER A 175 -9.77 -8.01 -1.12
N PRO A 176 -10.81 -7.17 -0.96
CA PRO A 176 -11.12 -6.06 -1.87
C PRO A 176 -10.14 -4.88 -1.69
N LEU A 177 -8.84 -5.16 -1.59
CA LEU A 177 -7.76 -4.20 -1.46
C LEU A 177 -6.88 -4.21 -2.70
N GLN A 178 -6.54 -3.01 -3.15
CA GLN A 178 -5.62 -2.75 -4.25
C GLN A 178 -4.33 -2.16 -3.70
N LYS A 179 -3.20 -2.69 -4.16
CA LYS A 179 -1.87 -2.22 -3.82
C LYS A 179 -1.33 -1.38 -4.97
N ILE A 180 -1.23 -0.07 -4.77
CA ILE A 180 -0.76 0.89 -5.77
C ILE A 180 0.68 1.27 -5.44
N ARG A 181 1.61 0.98 -6.35
CA ARG A 181 3.02 1.38 -6.22
C ARG A 181 3.22 2.67 -7.01
N LEU A 182 3.32 3.80 -6.30
CA LEU A 182 3.52 5.10 -6.95
C LEU A 182 4.97 5.31 -7.41
N ASN A 183 5.94 4.65 -6.76
CA ASN A 183 7.38 4.68 -7.08
C ASN A 183 8.10 3.51 -6.37
N ASN A 184 9.44 3.42 -6.49
CA ASN A 184 10.21 2.40 -5.78
C ASN A 184 10.19 2.49 -4.24
N LYS A 185 9.76 3.64 -3.69
CA LYS A 185 9.81 3.92 -2.25
C LYS A 185 8.45 3.87 -1.55
N LEU A 186 7.34 4.15 -2.25
CA LEU A 186 6.03 4.31 -1.64
C LEU A 186 5.00 3.35 -2.23
N THR A 187 4.32 2.63 -1.34
CA THR A 187 3.17 1.79 -1.67
C THR A 187 1.96 2.28 -0.90
N LEU A 188 0.87 2.50 -1.62
CA LEU A 188 -0.43 2.86 -1.07
C LEU A 188 -1.38 1.67 -1.16
N LEU A 189 -2.30 1.62 -0.21
CA LEU A 189 -3.41 0.69 -0.14
C LEU A 189 -4.70 1.45 -0.37
N SER A 190 -5.55 0.94 -1.25
CA SER A 190 -6.85 1.53 -1.56
C SER A 190 -7.88 0.42 -1.74
N LEU A 191 -9.12 0.68 -1.37
CA LEU A 191 -10.23 -0.22 -1.55
C LEU A 191 -10.62 -0.30 -3.02
N ASP A 192 -11.05 -1.49 -3.42
CA ASP A 192 -11.66 -1.66 -4.74
C ASP A 192 -12.89 -0.74 -4.87
N LYS A 193 -12.97 -0.01 -5.98
CA LYS A 193 -14.04 0.96 -6.22
C LYS A 193 -15.43 0.31 -6.20
N ASN A 194 -15.54 -0.92 -6.68
CA ASN A 194 -16.82 -1.65 -6.70
C ASN A 194 -17.24 -2.01 -5.28
N PHE A 195 -16.29 -2.46 -4.46
CA PHE A 195 -16.56 -2.75 -3.05
C PHE A 195 -16.92 -1.49 -2.27
N ARG A 196 -16.26 -0.35 -2.56
CA ARG A 196 -16.54 0.93 -1.93
C ARG A 196 -17.98 1.41 -2.19
N PHE A 197 -18.52 1.17 -3.39
CA PHE A 197 -19.89 1.55 -3.74
C PHE A 197 -20.96 0.85 -2.87
N LEU A 198 -20.65 -0.31 -2.31
CA LEU A 198 -21.59 -1.08 -1.47
C LEU A 198 -21.86 -0.44 -0.10
N ASN A 199 -21.07 0.56 0.33
CA ASN A 199 -21.23 1.31 1.58
C ASN A 199 -21.47 0.42 2.82
N LEU A 200 -20.65 -0.63 2.98
CA LEU A 200 -20.85 -1.67 4.00
C LEU A 200 -20.23 -1.36 5.36
N LYS A 201 -19.77 -0.13 5.59
CA LYS A 201 -19.01 0.24 6.80
C LYS A 201 -19.73 -0.15 8.10
N SER A 202 -21.00 0.23 8.26
CA SER A 202 -21.80 -0.08 9.45
C SER A 202 -21.97 -1.59 9.66
N ARG A 203 -22.15 -2.35 8.57
CA ARG A 203 -22.27 -3.81 8.61
C ARG A 203 -20.96 -4.46 9.04
N LEU A 204 -19.83 -4.03 8.47
CA LEU A 204 -18.52 -4.57 8.81
C LEU A 204 -18.16 -4.32 10.27
N VAL A 205 -18.47 -3.14 10.80
CA VAL A 205 -18.31 -2.84 12.24
C VAL A 205 -19.16 -3.77 13.08
N ASN A 206 -20.42 -4.04 12.69
CA ASN A 206 -21.29 -4.96 13.42
C ASN A 206 -20.72 -6.39 13.46
N ILE A 207 -20.22 -6.90 12.33
CA ILE A 207 -19.59 -8.23 12.24
C ILE A 207 -18.34 -8.30 13.11
N PHE A 208 -17.51 -7.25 13.08
CA PHE A 208 -16.32 -7.16 13.91
C PHE A 208 -16.68 -7.18 15.40
N SER A 209 -17.64 -6.37 15.84
CA SER A 209 -18.08 -6.33 17.23
C SER A 209 -18.70 -7.64 17.72
N ARG A 210 -19.47 -8.35 16.88
CA ARG A 210 -19.98 -9.70 17.21
C ARG A 210 -18.86 -10.73 17.38
N SER A 211 -17.72 -10.51 16.72
CA SER A 211 -16.57 -11.40 16.81
C SER A 211 -15.76 -11.18 18.10
N ASP A 212 -16.08 -10.15 18.90
CA ASP A 212 -15.41 -9.85 20.16
C ASP A 212 -16.35 -10.04 21.38
N PRO A 213 -16.16 -11.10 22.18
CA PRO A 213 -17.05 -11.39 23.31
C PRO A 213 -16.96 -10.35 24.46
N ASN A 214 -15.97 -9.44 24.40
CA ASN A 214 -15.70 -8.45 25.45
C ASN A 214 -16.14 -7.03 25.08
N GLN A 215 -16.76 -6.81 23.90
CA GLN A 215 -17.15 -5.46 23.47
C GLN A 215 -18.65 -5.21 23.73
N THR A 216 -18.94 -4.47 24.79
CA THR A 216 -20.29 -3.93 25.06
C THR A 216 -20.63 -2.87 24.03
N THR A 217 -21.67 -3.11 23.22
CA THR A 217 -22.27 -2.02 22.44
C THR A 217 -22.98 -1.09 23.41
N LEU A 218 -22.69 0.21 23.35
CA LEU A 218 -23.47 1.20 24.10
C LEU A 218 -24.86 1.25 23.46
N SER A 219 -25.84 0.67 24.15
CA SER A 219 -27.27 0.73 23.82
C SER A 219 -27.86 2.08 24.18
#